data_AF-A0A2I0QMD4-F1
#
_entry.id   AF-A0A2I0QMD4-F1
#
_cell.length_a   1.000
_cell.length_b   1.000
_cell.length_c   1.000
_cell.angle_alpha   90.00
_cell.angle_beta   90.00
_cell.angle_gamma   90.00
#
_symmetry.space_group_name_H-M   'P 1'
#
loop_
_entity.id
_entity.type
_entity.pdbx_description
1 polymer ?
#
loop_
_entity_poly.entity_id
_entity_poly.type
_entity_poly.pdbx_seq_one_letter_code
_entity_poly.pdbx_strand_id
1 'polypeptide(L)' 'MEKRKYVIVIEKDEDGVYIGSVPSLPGCHSYGETLDELMENMKEAIELCVEVLESEKQDIPLEIFVGTQEVEILA' A
#
# COMPACT_ATOMS: atom_id res chain seq x y z
N MET A 1 -1.59 19.13 -10.08
CA MET A 1 -1.32 17.77 -9.58
C MET A 1 -2.19 16.80 -10.35
N GLU A 2 -1.58 15.79 -10.95
CA GLU A 2 -2.31 14.70 -11.59
C GLU A 2 -2.94 13.81 -10.50
N LYS A 3 -4.15 13.32 -10.75
CA LYS A 3 -4.78 12.37 -9.83
C LYS A 3 -4.24 10.98 -10.11
N ARG A 4 -3.45 10.45 -9.18
CA ARG A 4 -3.01 9.04 -9.18
C ARG A 4 -3.86 8.23 -8.20
N LYS A 5 -4.05 6.95 -8.51
CA LYS A 5 -4.76 6.01 -7.65
C LYS A 5 -3.83 4.85 -7.34
N TYR A 6 -3.77 4.47 -6.08
CA TYR A 6 -2.97 3.35 -5.60
C TYR A 6 -3.91 2.34 -4.97
N VAL A 7 -3.59 1.05 -5.16
CA VAL A 7 -4.30 -0.04 -4.47
C VAL A 7 -3.55 -0.34 -3.19
N ILE A 8 -4.30 -0.37 -2.08
CA ILE A 8 -3.77 -0.74 -0.77
C ILE A 8 -4.29 -2.15 -0.48
N VAL A 9 -3.37 -3.09 -0.25
CA VAL A 9 -3.67 -4.40 0.32
C VAL A 9 -3.65 -4.24 1.84
N ILE A 10 -4.74 -4.64 2.49
CA ILE A 10 -4.93 -4.48 3.93
C ILE A 10 -4.98 -5.87 4.56
N GLU A 11 -4.14 -6.08 5.54
CA GLU A 11 -4.09 -7.27 6.38
C GLU A 11 -4.37 -6.87 7.84
N LYS A 12 -4.70 -7.86 8.66
CA LYS A 12 -4.89 -7.67 10.09
C LYS A 12 -4.06 -8.71 10.83
N ASP A 13 -3.21 -8.28 11.74
CA ASP A 13 -2.36 -9.19 12.51
C ASP A 13 -3.09 -9.83 13.70
N GLU A 14 -2.37 -10.67 14.45
CA GLU A 14 -2.89 -11.40 15.61
C GLU A 14 -3.32 -10.49 16.76
N ASP A 15 -2.72 -9.30 16.88
CA ASP A 15 -3.05 -8.28 17.89
C ASP A 15 -4.21 -7.38 17.46
N GLY A 16 -4.65 -7.52 16.21
CA GLY A 16 -5.77 -6.78 15.64
C GLY A 16 -5.39 -5.42 15.06
N VAL A 17 -4.11 -5.18 14.80
CA VAL A 17 -3.61 -4.00 14.10
C VAL A 17 -3.81 -4.18 12.60
N TYR A 18 -4.27 -3.12 11.93
CA TYR A 18 -4.39 -3.11 10.48
C TYR A 18 -3.05 -2.74 9.85
N ILE A 19 -2.62 -3.52 8.87
CA ILE A 19 -1.36 -3.34 8.14
C ILE A 19 -1.71 -3.08 6.67
N GLY A 20 -1.22 -1.98 6.12
CA GLY A 20 -1.43 -1.60 4.73
C GLY A 20 -0.14 -1.71 3.93
N SER A 21 -0.24 -2.17 2.69
CA SER A 21 0.86 -2.18 1.72
C SER A 21 0.39 -1.75 0.34
N VAL A 22 1.27 -1.12 -0.44
CA VAL A 22 0.98 -0.73 -1.83
C VAL A 22 1.82 -1.55 -2.78
N PRO A 23 1.26 -2.56 -3.47
CA PRO A 23 2.04 -3.42 -4.37
C PRO A 23 2.82 -2.66 -5.45
N SER A 24 2.24 -1.59 -6.00
CA SER A 24 2.88 -0.76 -7.03
C SER A 24 3.97 0.18 -6.51
N LEU A 25 4.15 0.28 -5.19
CA LEU A 25 5.20 1.04 -4.52
C LEU A 25 5.94 0.13 -3.54
N PRO A 26 6.89 -0.69 -4.02
CA PRO A 26 7.62 -1.63 -3.18
C PRO A 26 8.23 -0.95 -1.96
N GLY A 27 7.98 -1.48 -0.76
CA GLY A 27 8.44 -0.91 0.51
C GLY A 27 7.52 0.17 1.11
N CYS A 28 6.44 0.56 0.43
CA CYS A 28 5.41 1.42 1.01
C CYS A 28 4.47 0.60 1.89
N HIS A 29 4.74 0.64 3.19
CA HIS A 29 3.94 -0.02 4.23
C HIS A 29 3.57 0.98 5.31
N SER A 30 2.41 0.77 5.93
CA SER A 30 2.02 1.49 7.13
C SER A 30 1.07 0.63 7.97
N TYR A 31 0.72 1.10 9.16
CA TYR A 31 -0.17 0.40 10.08
C TYR A 31 -1.09 1.38 10.82
N GLY A 32 -2.14 0.87 11.45
CA GLY A 32 -3.04 1.64 12.31
C GLY A 32 -3.91 0.72 13.18
N GLU A 33 -4.32 1.21 14.35
CA GLU A 33 -5.24 0.48 15.25
C GLU A 33 -6.66 0.41 14.66
N THR A 34 -6.99 1.35 13.77
CA THR A 34 -8.26 1.38 13.03
C THR A 34 -8.02 1.50 11.52
N LEU A 35 -9.04 1.17 10.73
CA LEU A 35 -8.99 1.37 9.28
C LEU A 35 -8.83 2.85 8.92
N ASP A 36 -9.48 3.76 9.65
CA ASP A 36 -9.39 5.20 9.39
C ASP A 36 -7.96 5.72 9.63
N GLU A 37 -7.36 5.35 10.76
CA GLU A 37 -5.96 5.66 11.08
C GLU A 37 -5.01 5.07 10.02
N LEU A 38 -5.22 3.81 9.63
CA LEU A 38 -4.44 3.21 8.56
C LEU A 38 -4.56 4.03 7.27
N MET A 39 -5.77 4.48 6.89
CA MET A 39 -5.95 5.26 5.67
C MET A 39 -5.28 6.64 5.72
N GLU A 40 -5.21 7.27 6.90
CA GLU A 40 -4.44 8.51 7.09
C GLU A 40 -2.94 8.23 6.92
N ASN A 41 -2.41 7.25 7.65
CA ASN A 41 -0.99 6.91 7.60
C ASN A 41 -0.54 6.41 6.21
N MET A 42 -1.40 5.69 5.49
CA MET A 42 -1.12 5.23 4.12
C MET A 42 -1.03 6.39 3.13
N LYS A 43 -1.85 7.43 3.26
CA LYS A 43 -1.78 8.59 2.36
C LYS A 43 -0.45 9.30 2.51
N GLU A 44 -0.01 9.55 3.75
CA GLU A 44 1.28 10.17 4.04
C GLU A 44 2.45 9.33 3.50
N ALA A 45 2.42 8.01 3.72
CA ALA A 45 3.44 7.10 3.21
C ALA A 45 3.51 7.09 1.68
N ILE A 46 2.36 7.07 1.00
CA ILE A 46 2.28 7.11 -0.47
C ILE A 46 2.82 8.43 -1.01
N GLU A 47 2.41 9.56 -0.42
CA GLU A 47 2.87 10.89 -0.81
C GLU A 47 4.40 10.98 -0.71
N LEU A 48 4.97 10.53 0.41
CA LEU A 48 6.42 10.51 0.61
C LEU A 48 7.14 9.61 -0.41
N CYS A 49 6.62 8.40 -0.67
CA CYS A 49 7.19 7.50 -1.66
C CYS A 49 7.19 8.12 -3.07
N VAL A 50 6.10 8.79 -3.44
CA VAL A 50 5.99 9.45 -4.75
C VAL A 50 6.96 10.63 -4.85
N GLU A 51 7.08 11.44 -3.82
CA GLU A 51 8.04 12.56 -3.79
C GLU A 51 9.48 12.06 -3.98
N VAL A 52 9.86 10.96 -3.33
CA VAL A 52 11.18 10.35 -3.50
C VAL A 52 11.40 9.88 -4.93
N LEU A 53 10.46 9.12 -5.51
CA LEU A 53 10.56 8.62 -6.89
C LEU A 53 10.68 9.76 -7.91
N GLU A 54 9.89 10.83 -7.73
CA GLU A 54 9.95 12.03 -8.57
C GLU A 54 11.30 12.76 -8.42
N SER A 55 11.86 12.81 -7.21
CA SER A 55 13.16 13.43 -6.95
C SER A 55 14.33 12.66 -7.59
N GLU A 56 14.23 11.33 -7.63
CA GLU A 56 15.23 10.44 -8.21
C GLU A 56 15.05 10.25 -9.73
N LYS A 57 14.02 10.86 -10.33
CA LYS A 57 13.62 10.66 -11.74
C LYS A 57 13.42 9.18 -12.09
N GLN A 58 12.99 8.39 -11.11
CA GLN A 58 12.60 7.01 -11.36
C GLN A 58 11.17 7.00 -11.94
N ASP A 59 10.95 6.15 -12.93
CA ASP A 59 9.61 5.94 -13.45
C ASP A 59 8.76 5.25 -12.36
N ILE A 60 7.57 5.80 -12.11
CA ILE A 60 6.62 5.17 -11.20
C ILE A 60 6.09 3.92 -11.89
N PRO A 61 6.27 2.72 -11.32
CA PRO A 61 5.83 1.49 -11.95
C PRO A 61 4.33 1.55 -12.26
N LEU A 62 3.98 1.37 -13.54
CA LEU A 62 2.58 1.23 -13.99
C LEU A 62 2.08 -0.20 -13.76
N GLU A 63 2.32 -0.73 -12.57
CA GLU A 63 1.85 -2.07 -12.24
C GLU A 63 0.32 -2.06 -12.10
N ILE A 64 -0.32 -2.84 -12.96
CA ILE A 64 -1.77 -3.05 -12.90
C ILE A 64 -2.02 -4.11 -11.84
N PHE A 65 -2.55 -3.69 -10.70
CA PHE A 65 -3.03 -4.63 -9.70
C PHE A 65 -4.17 -5.48 -10.28
N VAL A 66 -3.95 -6.80 -10.36
CA VAL A 66 -4.92 -7.75 -10.94
C VAL A 66 -5.94 -8.20 -9.90
N GLY A 67 -5.51 -8.47 -8.66
CA GLY A 67 -6.38 -8.95 -7.59
C GLY A 67 -5.65 -9.81 -6.57
N THR A 68 -6.38 -10.28 -5.56
CA THR A 68 -5.96 -11.33 -4.63
C THR A 68 -6.70 -12.63 -4.96
N GLN A 69 -6.07 -13.77 -4.73
CA GLN A 69 -6.68 -15.09 -4.91
C GLN A 69 -6.40 -15.93 -3.67
N GLU A 70 -7.45 -16.33 -2.96
CA GLU A 70 -7.35 -17.33 -1.91
C GLU A 70 -7.25 -18.72 -2.54
N VAL A 71 -6.33 -19.54 -2.03
CA VAL A 71 -6.13 -20.93 -2.45
C VAL A 71 -6.15 -21.80 -1.21
N GLU A 72 -7.01 -22.81 -1.22
CA GLU A 72 -7.10 -23.80 -0.14
C GLU A 72 -6.15 -24.96 -0.44
N ILE A 73 -5.33 -25.35 0.54
CA ILE A 73 -4.46 -26.53 0.48
C ILE A 73 -4.76 -27.45 1.66
N LEU A 74 -4.61 -28.75 1.46
CA LEU A 74 -4.65 -29.74 2.53
C LEU A 74 -3.24 -29.84 3.13
N ALA A 75 -3.10 -29.45 4.39
CA ALA A 75 -1.86 -29.55 5.17
C ALA A 75 -1.88 -30.76 6.11
#